data_AF-A0A2S2NP40-F1
#
_entry.id   AF-A0A2S2NP40-F1
#
_cell.length_a   1.000
_cell.length_b   1.000
_cell.length_c   1.000
_cell.angle_alpha   90.00
_cell.angle_beta   90.00
_cell.angle_gamma   90.00
#
_symmetry.space_group_name_H-M   'P 1'
#
loop_
_entity.id
_entity.type
_entity.pdbx_description
1 polymer ?
#
loop_
_entity_poly.entity_id
_entity_poly.type
_entity_poly.pdbx_seq_one_letter_code
_entity_poly.pdbx_strand_id
1 'polypeptide(L)'
;GKIFLLNSEILEKANHTSIPKLLDTSLHILWPQGIKHDNILLFLSDAAPYMMKAGRGLKILYSKMEHVSCLAHGLHRVAEEIRKHFPKVDQLISNIKKIFLKCQSRVQYFKEMAPNIPLPPQPVLTR
;
A
#
# COMPACT_ATOMS: atom_id res chain seq x y z
N GLY A 1 -13.10 -2.09 -19.42
CA GLY A 1 -13.66 -3.41 -19.02
C GLY A 1 -14.15 -3.33 -17.58
N LYS A 2 -14.97 -4.29 -17.15
CA LYS A 2 -15.36 -4.41 -15.73
C LYS A 2 -14.17 -4.93 -14.90
N ILE A 3 -14.07 -4.50 -13.65
CA ILE A 3 -13.02 -4.90 -12.71
C ILE A 3 -13.64 -5.85 -11.69
N PHE A 4 -12.95 -6.95 -11.39
CA PHE A 4 -13.39 -7.96 -10.43
C PHE A 4 -12.28 -8.27 -9.44
N LEU A 5 -12.64 -8.43 -8.16
CA LEU A 5 -11.75 -9.03 -7.18
C LEU A 5 -11.75 -10.54 -7.38
N LEU A 6 -10.58 -11.13 -7.65
CA LEU A 6 -10.45 -12.56 -7.85
C LEU A 6 -10.21 -13.32 -6.54
N ASN A 7 -9.26 -12.86 -5.75
CA ASN A 7 -8.88 -13.48 -4.48
C ASN A 7 -8.43 -12.40 -3.49
N SER A 8 -8.68 -12.62 -2.21
CA SER A 8 -8.16 -11.84 -1.08
C SER A 8 -7.83 -12.81 0.04
N GLU A 9 -6.55 -12.91 0.40
CA GLU A 9 -6.05 -13.91 1.33
C GLU A 9 -5.11 -13.28 2.36
N ILE A 10 -5.11 -13.83 3.57
CA ILE A 10 -4.19 -13.45 4.63
C ILE A 10 -2.99 -14.39 4.56
N LEU A 11 -1.81 -13.83 4.24
CA LEU A 11 -0.56 -14.57 4.28
C LEU A 11 0.10 -14.44 5.65
N GLU A 12 0.51 -15.55 6.26
CA GLU A 12 1.35 -15.53 7.47
C GLU A 12 2.64 -14.73 7.26
N LYS A 13 3.20 -14.80 6.05
CA LYS A 13 4.37 -14.02 5.64
C LYS A 13 4.31 -13.62 4.17
N ALA A 14 4.22 -12.32 3.91
CA ALA A 14 4.40 -11.76 2.57
C ALA A 14 5.90 -11.67 2.21
N ASN A 15 6.32 -12.42 1.19
CA ASN A 15 7.70 -12.42 0.71
C ASN A 15 7.77 -12.83 -0.77
N HIS A 16 8.99 -12.84 -1.32
CA HIS A 16 9.22 -13.07 -2.75
C HIS A 16 8.87 -14.48 -3.25
N THR A 17 8.59 -15.45 -2.37
CA THR A 17 8.15 -16.80 -2.75
C THR A 17 6.68 -17.05 -2.45
N SER A 18 6.11 -16.45 -1.40
CA SER A 18 4.68 -16.59 -1.08
C SER A 18 3.79 -15.84 -2.06
N ILE A 19 4.22 -14.66 -2.52
CA ILE A 19 3.44 -13.85 -3.47
C ILE A 19 3.25 -14.55 -4.82
N PRO A 20 4.29 -15.08 -5.49
CA PRO A 20 4.09 -15.80 -6.74
C PRO A 20 3.20 -17.03 -6.60
N LYS A 21 3.34 -17.79 -5.50
CA LYS A 21 2.50 -18.95 -5.19
C LYS A 21 1.03 -18.55 -5.04
N LEU A 22 0.75 -17.48 -4.29
CA LEU A 22 -0.61 -16.97 -4.13
C LEU A 22 -1.21 -16.57 -5.48
N LEU A 23 -0.45 -15.86 -6.32
CA LEU A 23 -0.94 -15.45 -7.64
C LEU A 23 -1.27 -16.68 -8.51
N ASP A 24 -0.35 -17.65 -8.59
CA ASP A 24 -0.54 -18.87 -9.37
C ASP A 24 -1.77 -19.67 -8.91
N THR A 25 -1.91 -19.91 -7.61
CA THR A 25 -3.12 -20.53 -7.03
C THR A 25 -4.38 -19.74 -7.34
N SER A 26 -4.32 -18.41 -7.27
CA SER A 26 -5.48 -17.55 -7.57
C SER A 26 -5.90 -17.64 -9.04
N LEU A 27 -4.94 -17.73 -9.97
CA LEU A 27 -5.23 -17.82 -11.41
C LEU A 27 -5.88 -19.16 -11.80
N HIS A 28 -5.68 -20.23 -11.02
CA HIS A 28 -6.40 -21.49 -11.22
C HIS A 28 -7.92 -21.35 -10.97
N ILE A 29 -8.37 -20.35 -10.21
CA ILE A 29 -9.79 -20.04 -10.06
C ILE A 29 -10.39 -19.59 -11.40
N LEU A 30 -9.63 -18.83 -12.21
CA LEU A 30 -10.06 -18.36 -13.53
C LEU A 30 -9.92 -19.43 -14.62
N TRP A 31 -8.87 -20.26 -14.54
CA TRP A 31 -8.60 -21.31 -15.51
C TRP A 31 -8.30 -22.66 -14.84
N PRO A 32 -9.34 -23.37 -14.36
CA PRO A 32 -9.18 -24.66 -13.68
C PRO A 32 -8.54 -25.74 -14.56
N GLN A 33 -8.68 -25.63 -15.88
CA GLN A 33 -8.14 -26.59 -16.85
C GLN A 33 -6.72 -26.23 -17.34
N GLY A 34 -6.13 -25.16 -16.82
CA GLY A 34 -4.77 -24.72 -17.15
C GLY A 34 -4.69 -23.21 -17.39
N ILE A 35 -3.76 -22.55 -16.69
CA ILE A 35 -3.55 -21.11 -16.77
C ILE A 35 -3.16 -20.70 -18.19
N LYS A 36 -3.82 -19.65 -18.71
CA LYS A 36 -3.43 -19.02 -19.98
C LYS A 36 -2.29 -18.03 -19.74
N HIS A 37 -1.07 -18.54 -19.60
CA HIS A 37 0.12 -17.76 -19.22
C HIS A 37 0.34 -16.49 -20.06
N ASP A 38 0.15 -16.59 -21.38
CA ASP A 38 0.31 -15.48 -22.32
C ASP A 38 -0.72 -14.35 -22.17
N ASN A 39 -1.80 -14.59 -21.44
CA ASN A 39 -2.85 -13.60 -21.18
C ASN A 39 -2.59 -12.80 -19.89
N ILE A 40 -1.54 -13.14 -19.13
CA ILE A 40 -1.11 -12.36 -17.98
C ILE A 40 -0.14 -11.28 -18.46
N LEU A 41 -0.62 -10.05 -18.53
CA LEU A 41 0.09 -8.94 -19.19
C LEU A 41 0.67 -7.92 -18.22
N LEU A 42 0.11 -7.79 -17.01
CA LEU A 42 0.50 -6.74 -16.07
C LEU A 42 0.45 -7.26 -14.64
N PHE A 43 1.54 -7.05 -13.92
CA PHE A 43 1.61 -7.17 -12.47
C PHE A 43 1.85 -5.79 -11.89
N LEU A 44 0.87 -5.25 -11.18
CA LEU A 44 0.94 -3.95 -10.52
C LEU A 44 1.07 -4.16 -9.01
N SER A 45 2.18 -3.72 -8.42
CA SER A 45 2.43 -3.86 -6.99
C SER A 45 3.26 -2.72 -6.42
N ASP A 46 3.42 -2.64 -5.10
CA ASP A 46 4.36 -1.69 -4.49
C ASP A 46 5.82 -1.95 -4.95
N ALA A 47 6.71 -1.00 -4.66
CA ALA A 47 8.13 -1.15 -5.00
C ALA A 47 8.97 -1.75 -3.85
N ALA A 48 8.33 -2.45 -2.89
CA ALA A 48 9.08 -3.09 -1.81
C ALA A 48 10.04 -4.15 -2.38
N PRO A 49 11.24 -4.32 -1.80
CA PRO A 49 12.26 -5.22 -2.36
C PRO A 49 11.77 -6.66 -2.62
N TYR A 50 10.87 -7.18 -1.76
CA TYR A 50 10.33 -8.53 -1.94
C TYR A 50 9.31 -8.61 -3.09
N MET A 51 8.53 -7.55 -3.37
CA MET A 51 7.63 -7.48 -4.52
C MET A 51 8.40 -7.34 -5.84
N MET A 52 9.48 -6.56 -5.85
CA MET A 52 10.41 -6.50 -6.99
C MET A 52 11.02 -7.86 -7.30
N LYS A 53 11.43 -8.60 -6.26
CA LYS A 53 11.97 -9.97 -6.44
C LYS A 53 10.88 -10.95 -6.88
N ALA A 54 9.66 -10.85 -6.34
CA ALA A 54 8.51 -11.65 -6.76
C ALA A 54 8.16 -11.42 -8.24
N GLY A 55 8.07 -10.15 -8.66
CA GLY A 55 7.76 -9.77 -10.05
C GLY A 55 8.77 -10.31 -11.05
N ARG A 56 10.08 -10.29 -10.72
CA ARG A 56 11.12 -10.92 -11.54
C ARG A 56 10.95 -12.44 -11.65
N GLY A 57 10.60 -13.11 -10.55
CA GLY A 57 10.30 -14.55 -10.56
C GLY A 57 9.07 -14.87 -11.41
N LEU A 58 8.02 -14.06 -11.29
CA LEU A 58 6.78 -14.20 -12.05
C LEU A 58 6.99 -13.96 -13.55
N LYS A 59 7.88 -13.06 -13.95
CA LYS A 59 8.23 -12.81 -15.36
C LYS A 59 8.75 -14.06 -16.07
N ILE A 60 9.40 -14.97 -15.33
CA ILE A 60 9.89 -16.25 -15.88
C ILE A 60 8.70 -17.16 -16.20
N LEU A 61 7.67 -17.18 -15.34
CA LEU A 61 6.47 -18.02 -15.51
C LEU A 61 5.44 -17.41 -16.48
N TYR A 62 5.42 -16.08 -16.57
CA TYR A 62 4.50 -15.30 -17.40
C TYR A 62 5.32 -14.33 -18.26
N SER A 63 5.89 -14.85 -19.34
CA SER A 63 6.89 -14.14 -20.17
C SER A 63 6.39 -12.80 -20.74
N LYS A 64 5.10 -12.70 -21.06
CA LYS A 64 4.46 -11.47 -21.58
C LYS A 64 4.04 -10.46 -20.50
N MET A 65 4.13 -10.82 -19.22
CA MET A 65 3.71 -9.97 -18.10
C MET A 65 4.71 -8.86 -17.83
N GLU A 66 4.33 -7.60 -17.79
CA GLU A 66 5.21 -6.53 -17.29
C GLU A 66 4.97 -6.25 -15.80
N HIS A 67 6.06 -6.04 -15.04
CA HIS A 67 5.97 -5.61 -13.65
C HIS A 67 6.06 -4.09 -13.57
N VAL A 68 5.00 -3.45 -13.07
CA VAL A 68 4.94 -2.00 -12.88
C VAL A 68 4.77 -1.70 -11.40
N SER A 69 5.55 -0.74 -10.89
CA SER A 69 5.36 -0.23 -9.54
C SER A 69 4.14 0.68 -9.46
N CYS A 70 3.34 0.52 -8.41
CA CYS A 70 2.13 1.28 -8.18
C CYS A 70 2.45 2.78 -8.04
N LEU A 71 1.69 3.60 -8.77
CA LEU A 71 1.84 5.06 -8.74
C LEU A 71 1.66 5.63 -7.33
N ALA A 72 0.77 5.05 -6.52
CA ALA A 72 0.59 5.47 -5.13
C ALA A 72 1.89 5.34 -4.32
N HIS A 73 2.67 4.28 -4.55
CA HIS A 73 3.97 4.11 -3.92
C HIS A 73 4.98 5.13 -4.46
N GLY A 74 4.97 5.43 -5.76
CA GLY A 74 5.78 6.50 -6.35
C GLY A 74 5.50 7.86 -5.72
N LEU A 75 4.22 8.23 -5.61
CA LEU A 75 3.78 9.46 -4.95
C LEU A 75 4.21 9.51 -3.48
N HIS A 76 4.09 8.40 -2.75
CA HIS A 76 4.57 8.32 -1.37
C HIS A 76 6.08 8.59 -1.27
N ARG A 77 6.90 8.03 -2.17
CA ARG A 77 8.36 8.28 -2.17
C ARG A 77 8.70 9.74 -2.47
N VAL A 78 7.99 10.38 -3.40
CA VAL A 78 8.14 11.82 -3.68
C VAL A 78 7.80 12.65 -2.45
N ALA A 79 6.69 12.33 -1.77
CA ALA A 79 6.30 13.04 -0.55
C ALA A 79 7.32 12.87 0.58
N GLU A 80 7.87 11.67 0.78
CA GLU A 80 8.93 11.43 1.77
C GLU A 80 10.22 12.18 1.42
N GLU A 81 10.55 12.32 0.13
CA GLU A 81 11.72 13.11 -0.29
C GLU A 81 11.50 14.61 -0.01
N ILE A 82 10.34 15.15 -0.37
CA ILE A 82 9.97 16.54 -0.02
C ILE A 82 10.06 16.75 1.49
N ARG A 83 9.53 15.82 2.29
CA ARG A 83 9.54 15.89 3.75
C ARG A 83 10.94 16.05 4.35
N LYS A 84 11.97 15.40 3.78
CA LYS A 84 13.37 15.55 4.22
C LYS A 84 13.88 16.99 4.12
N HIS A 85 13.36 17.77 3.17
CA HIS A 85 13.75 19.16 2.95
C HIS A 85 13.08 20.15 3.91
N PHE A 86 12.02 19.73 4.62
CA PHE A 86 11.24 20.60 5.52
C PHE A 86 11.16 20.06 6.96
N PRO A 87 12.30 19.86 7.67
CA PRO A 87 12.32 19.25 9.00
C PRO A 87 11.54 20.05 10.05
N LYS A 88 11.49 21.39 9.93
CA LYS A 88 10.71 22.24 10.85
C LYS A 88 9.19 22.03 10.69
N VAL A 89 8.73 21.85 9.46
CA VAL A 89 7.32 21.53 9.18
C VAL A 89 6.98 20.15 9.72
N ASP A 90 7.87 19.17 9.53
CA ASP A 90 7.69 17.83 10.09
C ASP A 90 7.62 17.87 11.63
N GLN A 91 8.48 18.66 12.27
CA GLN A 91 8.47 18.85 13.71
C GLN A 91 7.16 19.50 14.20
N LEU A 92 6.67 20.53 13.50
CA LEU A 92 5.40 21.17 13.82
C LEU A 92 4.24 20.17 13.75
N ILE A 93 4.14 19.42 12.64
CA ILE A 93 3.12 18.38 12.44
C ILE A 93 3.23 17.31 13.53
N SER A 94 4.44 16.87 13.86
CA SER A 94 4.69 15.90 14.94
C SER A 94 4.20 16.40 16.30
N ASN A 95 4.44 17.67 16.62
CA ASN A 95 3.97 18.28 17.88
C ASN A 95 2.45 18.44 17.92
N ILE A 96 1.82 18.85 16.82
CA ILE A 96 0.35 18.90 16.70
C ILE A 96 -0.24 17.50 16.93
N LYS A 97 0.32 16.46 16.32
CA LYS A 97 -0.09 15.06 16.54
C LYS A 97 0.06 14.65 18.00
N LYS A 98 1.13 15.05 18.71
CA LYS A 98 1.28 14.74 20.14
C LYS A 98 0.19 15.40 20.99
N ILE A 99 -0.15 16.65 20.69
CA ILE A 99 -1.12 17.44 21.45
C ILE A 99 -2.55 16.96 21.23
N PHE A 100 -2.94 16.70 19.98
CA PHE A 100 -4.33 16.44 19.60
C PHE A 100 -4.64 14.98 19.26
N LEU A 101 -3.65 14.14 18.99
CA LEU A 101 -3.88 12.73 18.67
C LEU A 101 -3.56 11.81 19.85
N LYS A 102 -2.53 12.17 20.63
CA LYS A 102 -1.95 11.30 21.68
C LYS A 102 -2.31 11.72 23.11
N CYS A 103 -3.08 12.81 23.29
CA CYS A 103 -3.42 13.33 24.61
C CYS A 103 -4.93 13.59 24.75
N GLN A 104 -5.65 12.60 25.28
CA GLN A 104 -7.11 12.63 25.38
C GLN A 104 -7.65 13.83 26.19
N SER A 105 -6.95 14.24 27.25
CA SER A 105 -7.35 15.38 28.07
C SER A 105 -7.31 16.71 27.29
N ARG A 106 -6.30 16.90 26.43
CA ARG A 106 -6.19 18.08 25.58
C ARG A 106 -7.21 18.07 24.44
N VAL A 107 -7.53 16.89 23.92
CA VAL A 107 -8.62 16.71 22.95
C VAL A 107 -9.95 17.12 23.56
N GLN A 108 -10.21 16.69 24.80
CA GLN A 108 -11.44 17.00 25.51
C GLN A 108 -11.55 18.50 25.79
N TYR A 109 -10.49 19.12 26.31
CA TYR A 109 -10.43 20.57 26.52
C TYR A 109 -10.66 21.37 25.22
N PHE A 110 -10.11 20.91 24.09
CA PHE A 110 -10.34 21.56 22.79
C PHE A 110 -11.81 21.47 22.35
N LYS A 111 -12.46 20.32 22.53
CA LYS A 111 -13.89 20.16 22.24
C LYS A 111 -14.78 21.07 23.09
N GLU A 112 -14.39 21.32 24.34
CA GLU A 112 -15.10 22.24 25.24
C GLU A 112 -14.94 23.70 24.81
N MET A 113 -13.72 24.11 24.45
CA MET A 113 -13.43 25.49 24.05
C MET A 113 -13.90 25.83 22.62
N ALA A 114 -13.96 24.84 21.73
CA ALA A 114 -14.30 25.02 20.32
C ALA A 114 -15.21 23.89 19.80
N PRO A 115 -16.46 23.78 20.30
CA PRO A 115 -17.34 22.63 20.04
C PRO A 115 -17.74 22.46 18.56
N ASN A 116 -17.69 23.55 17.78
CA ASN A 116 -18.07 23.55 16.37
C ASN A 116 -16.88 23.33 15.42
N ILE A 117 -15.67 23.17 15.94
CA ILE A 117 -14.48 22.92 15.12
C ILE A 117 -14.14 21.42 15.18
N PRO A 118 -14.12 20.72 14.03
CA PRO A 118 -13.77 19.30 14.01
C PRO A 118 -12.31 19.10 14.39
N LEU A 119 -12.01 17.95 15.00
CA LEU A 119 -10.63 17.54 15.24
C LEU A 119 -9.90 17.38 13.89
N PRO A 120 -8.57 17.59 13.87
CA PRO A 120 -7.78 17.29 12.68
C PRO A 120 -8.07 15.87 12.18
N PRO A 121 -8.16 15.67 10.85
CA PRO A 121 -8.41 14.34 10.30
C PRO A 121 -7.33 13.37 10.78
N GLN A 122 -7.77 12.16 11.15
CA GLN A 122 -6.84 11.09 11.51
C GLN A 122 -5.94 10.80 10.30
N PRO A 123 -4.61 10.75 10.47
CA PRO A 123 -3.73 10.36 9.38
C PRO A 123 -4.17 8.99 8.86
N VAL A 124 -4.41 8.86 7.55
CA VAL A 124 -4.58 7.53 6.94
C VAL A 124 -3.23 6.84 7.06
N LEU A 125 -3.16 5.84 7.94
CA LEU A 125 -1.98 4.99 8.08
C LEU A 125 -1.95 4.05 6.88
N THR A 126 -1.24 4.42 5.82
CA THR A 126 -0.88 3.50 4.75
C THR A 126 0.40 2.77 5.17
N ARG A 127 0.28 1.75 6.01
CA ARG A 127 1.36 0.82 6.30
C ARG A 127 0.84 -0.60 6.29
#